data_AF-A0A2V9NBH3-F1
#
_entry.id   AF-A0A2V9NBH3-F1
#
_cell.length_a   1.000
_cell.length_b   1.000
_cell.length_c   1.000
_cell.angle_alpha   90.00
_cell.angle_beta   90.00
_cell.angle_gamma   90.00
#
_symmetry.space_group_name_H-M   'P 1'
#
loop_
_entity.id
_entity.type
_entity.pdbx_description
1 polymer ?
#
loop_
_entity_poly.entity_id
_entity_poly.type
_entity_poly.pdbx_seq_one_letter_code
_entity_poly.pdbx_strand_id
1 'polypeptide(L)'
;MEYVRFGSTGLKVSRICLGCMSYGRPTERWPWALDEEQSRPFIKRALELGINFFDTANVYSNGASEEVVGKALHEFASRDEVVIATKVYFEMGPGPNDRGLSRKHILSSIDASLKRLGTDYVDLYQIHRWDYETPIEETLEALNDVVRAGKARYIGASAMYAWQFAKALYTSDLHGWTRFVSMQPHYNLIYREEEREMLPLCHDQQIAVIPYSPVAKGRLARKPSKERNETLRAQTDDVGKRLYTEEDLQIAQRVSDVAEARGLPMAQVALAWILSKPVVTAPIIGATRPHHLDDAVAAVSVQFTPDEIRHLEEAYQPHPVLGYA
;
A
#
# COMPACT_ATOMS: atom_id res chain seq x y z
N MET A 1 3.60 16.65 -10.52
CA MET A 1 3.55 15.21 -10.24
C MET A 1 4.09 14.43 -11.43
N GLU A 2 4.89 13.38 -11.21
CA GLU A 2 5.25 12.39 -12.23
C GLU A 2 4.17 11.30 -12.28
N TYR A 3 3.80 10.86 -13.49
CA TYR A 3 2.87 9.76 -13.71
C TYR A 3 3.56 8.62 -14.44
N VAL A 4 3.35 7.40 -13.95
CA VAL A 4 3.95 6.19 -14.49
C VAL A 4 2.88 5.20 -14.92
N ARG A 5 3.22 4.33 -15.88
CA ARG A 5 2.35 3.23 -16.29
C ARG A 5 2.23 2.22 -15.15
N PHE A 6 1.03 1.73 -14.92
CA PHE A 6 0.74 0.72 -13.90
C PHE A 6 1.01 -0.69 -14.44
N GLY A 7 2.25 -1.16 -14.28
CA GLY A 7 2.69 -2.47 -14.79
C GLY A 7 2.57 -2.54 -16.31
N SER A 8 2.04 -3.65 -16.82
CA SER A 8 1.78 -3.86 -18.25
C SER A 8 0.49 -3.21 -18.78
N THR A 9 -0.27 -2.50 -17.95
CA THR A 9 -1.60 -1.96 -18.32
C THR A 9 -1.53 -0.62 -19.07
N GLY A 10 -2.68 -0.14 -19.54
CA GLY A 10 -2.82 1.23 -20.07
C GLY A 10 -3.03 2.31 -18.99
N LEU A 11 -3.23 1.91 -17.73
CA LEU A 11 -3.50 2.82 -16.61
C LEU A 11 -2.25 3.63 -16.25
N LYS A 12 -2.42 4.92 -15.95
CA LYS A 12 -1.36 5.78 -15.40
C LYS A 12 -1.70 6.22 -13.98
N VAL A 13 -0.74 6.08 -13.08
CA VAL A 13 -0.86 6.48 -11.67
C VAL A 13 0.20 7.51 -11.32
N SER A 14 -0.08 8.37 -10.35
CA SER A 14 0.92 9.23 -9.72
C SER A 14 2.02 8.38 -9.10
N ARG A 15 3.27 8.87 -9.16
CA ARG A 15 4.44 8.19 -8.59
C ARG A 15 4.37 8.00 -7.07
N ILE A 16 3.42 8.68 -6.41
CA ILE A 16 3.05 8.49 -5.01
C ILE A 16 1.60 8.02 -4.95
N CYS A 17 1.31 7.04 -4.10
CA CYS A 17 -0.05 6.61 -3.78
C CYS A 17 -0.39 7.08 -2.35
N LEU A 18 -1.56 7.70 -2.16
CA LEU A 18 -2.06 8.03 -0.83
C LEU A 18 -2.78 6.83 -0.20
N GLY A 19 -2.20 6.26 0.86
CA GLY A 19 -2.83 5.25 1.69
C GLY A 19 -3.78 5.87 2.72
N CYS A 20 -5.02 5.42 2.69
CA CYS A 20 -6.14 6.00 3.45
C CYS A 20 -6.46 5.26 4.75
N MET A 21 -5.61 4.32 5.21
CA MET A 21 -5.80 3.59 6.46
C MET A 21 -5.95 4.50 7.70
N SER A 22 -5.41 5.72 7.64
CA SER A 22 -5.54 6.73 8.70
C SER A 22 -6.82 7.55 8.63
N TYR A 23 -7.66 7.39 7.61
CA TYR A 23 -8.88 8.16 7.40
C TYR A 23 -10.09 7.25 7.62
N GLY A 24 -11.06 7.69 8.42
CA GLY A 24 -12.23 6.90 8.73
C GLY A 24 -12.86 7.33 10.04
N ARG A 25 -12.84 6.44 11.03
CA ARG A 25 -13.25 6.75 12.40
C ARG A 25 -12.31 6.07 13.40
N PRO A 26 -12.01 6.69 14.54
CA PRO A 26 -11.37 6.01 15.65
C PRO A 26 -12.16 4.75 16.04
N THR A 27 -11.44 3.65 16.28
CA THR A 27 -11.99 2.39 16.80
C THR A 27 -11.02 1.82 17.83
N GLU A 28 -11.41 0.77 18.56
CA GLU A 28 -10.48 0.08 19.47
C GLU A 28 -9.21 -0.40 18.76
N ARG A 29 -9.35 -0.89 17.52
CA ARG A 29 -8.23 -1.36 16.69
C ARG A 29 -7.39 -0.23 16.08
N TRP A 30 -8.01 0.92 15.83
CA TRP A 30 -7.38 2.10 15.23
C TRP A 30 -7.75 3.37 16.01
N PRO A 31 -7.27 3.54 17.24
CA PRO A 31 -7.60 4.71 18.06
C PRO A 31 -7.00 6.01 17.50
N TRP A 32 -6.02 5.88 16.60
CA TRP A 32 -5.31 6.98 15.95
C TRP A 32 -5.89 7.38 14.58
N ALA A 33 -6.96 6.74 14.12
CA ALA A 33 -7.62 7.15 12.87
C ALA A 33 -8.18 8.57 12.99
N LEU A 34 -8.08 9.33 11.91
CA LEU A 34 -8.66 10.65 11.77
C LEU A 34 -10.11 10.50 11.30
N ASP A 35 -11.01 11.30 11.87
CA ASP A 35 -12.39 11.34 11.40
C ASP A 35 -12.53 11.98 10.01
N GLU A 36 -13.75 12.05 9.49
CA GLU A 36 -14.03 12.63 8.17
C GLU A 36 -13.53 14.09 8.06
N GLU A 37 -13.83 14.94 9.04
CA GLU A 37 -13.46 16.36 9.04
C GLU A 37 -11.93 16.53 9.02
N GLN A 38 -11.22 15.75 9.83
CA GLN A 38 -9.76 15.76 9.92
C GLN A 38 -9.08 15.16 8.69
N SER A 39 -9.72 14.21 8.00
CA SER A 39 -9.15 13.49 6.85
C SER A 39 -9.23 14.29 5.54
N ARG A 40 -10.34 15.03 5.35
CA ARG A 40 -10.64 15.75 4.10
C ARG A 40 -9.52 16.70 3.63
N PRO A 41 -8.87 17.50 4.50
CA PRO A 41 -7.77 18.36 4.07
C PRO A 41 -6.60 17.59 3.43
N PHE A 42 -6.32 16.37 3.87
CA PHE A 42 -5.24 15.55 3.29
C PHE A 42 -5.59 15.04 1.89
N ILE A 43 -6.82 14.56 1.70
CA ILE A 43 -7.29 14.10 0.39
C ILE A 43 -7.29 15.26 -0.61
N LYS A 44 -7.81 16.42 -0.19
CA LYS A 44 -7.80 17.64 -1.01
C LYS A 44 -6.37 18.07 -1.37
N ARG A 45 -5.46 18.13 -0.38
CA ARG A 45 -4.06 18.49 -0.63
C ARG A 45 -3.35 17.50 -1.56
N ALA A 46 -3.65 16.21 -1.45
CA ALA A 46 -3.08 15.20 -2.34
C ALA A 46 -3.50 15.44 -3.80
N LEU A 47 -4.78 15.75 -4.04
CA LEU A 47 -5.28 16.14 -5.37
C LEU A 47 -4.61 17.42 -5.89
N GLU A 48 -4.48 18.46 -5.04
CA GLU A 48 -3.77 19.71 -5.39
C GLU A 48 -2.31 19.49 -5.78
N LEU A 49 -1.64 18.50 -5.18
CA LEU A 49 -0.27 18.09 -5.50
C LEU A 49 -0.19 17.18 -6.75
N GLY A 50 -1.33 16.82 -7.34
CA GLY A 50 -1.45 15.95 -8.51
C GLY A 50 -1.44 14.45 -8.21
N ILE A 51 -1.55 14.04 -6.94
CA ILE A 51 -1.73 12.62 -6.60
C ILE A 51 -3.11 12.20 -7.10
N ASN A 52 -3.15 11.19 -7.98
CA ASN A 52 -4.40 10.64 -8.48
C ASN A 52 -4.70 9.24 -7.93
N PHE A 53 -3.78 8.61 -7.20
CA PHE A 53 -3.88 7.23 -6.80
C PHE A 53 -4.11 7.07 -5.30
N PHE A 54 -5.25 6.49 -4.92
CA PHE A 54 -5.72 6.36 -3.54
C PHE A 54 -5.95 4.89 -3.19
N ASP A 55 -5.35 4.43 -2.10
CA ASP A 55 -5.45 3.05 -1.61
C ASP A 55 -6.17 2.99 -0.26
N THR A 56 -7.28 2.25 -0.21
CA THR A 56 -8.04 1.96 1.02
C THR A 56 -8.29 0.45 1.14
N ALA A 57 -9.11 0.01 2.09
CA ALA A 57 -9.56 -1.37 2.22
C ALA A 57 -10.88 -1.41 2.98
N ASN A 58 -11.70 -2.43 2.70
CA ASN A 58 -12.96 -2.65 3.43
C ASN A 58 -12.75 -2.68 4.96
N VAL A 59 -11.68 -3.31 5.43
CA VAL A 59 -11.41 -3.48 6.86
C VAL A 59 -10.96 -2.18 7.55
N TYR A 60 -10.46 -1.18 6.83
CA TYR A 60 -9.89 0.03 7.46
C TYR A 60 -10.99 0.84 8.16
N SER A 61 -10.85 0.98 9.48
CA SER A 61 -11.88 1.53 10.37
C SER A 61 -13.25 0.85 10.20
N ASN A 62 -13.26 -0.44 9.88
CA ASN A 62 -14.43 -1.26 9.63
C ASN A 62 -15.40 -0.60 8.62
N GLY A 63 -14.90 -0.34 7.41
CA GLY A 63 -15.62 0.29 6.30
C GLY A 63 -15.56 1.81 6.26
N ALA A 64 -15.35 2.49 7.39
CA ALA A 64 -15.43 3.96 7.45
C ALA A 64 -14.37 4.66 6.58
N SER A 65 -13.23 4.03 6.32
CA SER A 65 -12.22 4.61 5.42
C SER A 65 -12.74 4.75 3.99
N GLU A 66 -13.44 3.74 3.47
CA GLU A 66 -14.05 3.80 2.14
C GLU A 66 -15.13 4.88 2.06
N GLU A 67 -15.92 5.07 3.13
CA GLU A 67 -16.93 6.12 3.19
C GLU A 67 -16.30 7.53 3.13
N VAL A 68 -15.25 7.77 3.91
CA VAL A 68 -14.54 9.05 3.93
C VAL A 68 -13.86 9.33 2.59
N VAL A 69 -13.17 8.34 2.02
CA VAL A 69 -12.48 8.48 0.73
C VAL A 69 -13.48 8.72 -0.40
N GLY A 70 -14.56 7.93 -0.45
CA GLY A 70 -15.60 8.04 -1.46
C GLY A 70 -16.24 9.42 -1.49
N LYS A 71 -16.71 9.91 -0.33
CA LYS A 71 -17.31 11.26 -0.20
C LYS A 71 -16.32 12.35 -0.61
N ALA A 72 -15.08 12.30 -0.12
CA ALA A 72 -14.10 13.33 -0.39
C ALA A 72 -13.71 13.38 -1.87
N LEU A 73 -13.50 12.23 -2.52
CA LEU A 73 -13.17 12.18 -3.94
C LEU A 73 -14.34 12.62 -4.83
N HIS A 74 -15.58 12.25 -4.48
CA HIS A 74 -16.77 12.73 -5.19
C HIS A 74 -16.91 14.26 -5.14
N GLU A 75 -16.49 14.89 -4.04
CA GLU A 75 -16.56 16.35 -3.88
C GLU A 75 -15.39 17.10 -4.52
N PHE A 76 -14.19 16.52 -4.49
CA PHE A 76 -12.95 17.22 -4.84
C PHE A 76 -12.37 16.86 -6.21
N ALA A 77 -12.84 15.79 -6.86
CA ALA A 77 -12.31 15.33 -8.14
C ALA A 77 -13.41 14.75 -9.04
N SER A 78 -13.12 14.70 -10.35
CA SER A 78 -13.94 13.90 -11.27
C SER A 78 -13.56 12.43 -11.12
N ARG A 79 -14.53 11.51 -11.20
CA ARG A 79 -14.27 10.07 -11.04
C ARG A 79 -13.20 9.55 -12.01
N ASP A 80 -13.17 10.07 -13.24
CA ASP A 80 -12.23 9.64 -14.29
C ASP A 80 -10.81 10.18 -14.11
N GLU A 81 -10.60 11.14 -13.21
CA GLU A 81 -9.28 11.72 -12.91
C GLU A 81 -8.52 10.92 -11.86
N VAL A 82 -9.21 10.08 -11.09
CA VAL A 82 -8.67 9.38 -9.93
C VAL A 82 -8.67 7.86 -10.11
N VAL A 83 -7.67 7.23 -9.49
CA VAL A 83 -7.50 5.79 -9.42
C VAL A 83 -7.78 5.36 -7.99
N ILE A 84 -8.84 4.57 -7.79
CA ILE A 84 -9.26 4.08 -6.48
C ILE A 84 -8.93 2.59 -6.36
N ALA A 85 -8.10 2.24 -5.38
CA ALA A 85 -7.80 0.89 -5.00
C ALA A 85 -8.47 0.52 -3.66
N THR A 86 -9.10 -0.65 -3.60
CA THR A 86 -9.59 -1.24 -2.34
C THR A 86 -9.25 -2.72 -2.25
N LYS A 87 -9.56 -3.35 -1.11
CA LYS A 87 -9.13 -4.71 -0.78
C LYS A 87 -10.22 -5.53 -0.10
N VAL A 88 -10.07 -6.85 -0.19
CA VAL A 88 -10.90 -7.87 0.48
C VAL A 88 -10.02 -8.97 1.06
N TYR A 89 -10.37 -9.47 2.26
CA TYR A 89 -9.84 -10.70 2.88
C TYR A 89 -10.15 -10.71 4.40
N PHE A 90 -9.84 -9.62 5.10
CA PHE A 90 -9.94 -9.58 6.55
C PHE A 90 -11.39 -9.58 7.02
N GLU A 91 -11.58 -10.01 8.27
CA GLU A 91 -12.88 -10.10 8.93
C GLU A 91 -13.61 -8.75 8.98
N MET A 92 -14.83 -8.73 8.45
CA MET A 92 -15.76 -7.60 8.41
C MET A 92 -16.97 -7.80 9.32
N GLY A 93 -17.12 -8.97 9.94
CA GLY A 93 -18.25 -9.35 10.76
C GLY A 93 -18.02 -10.71 11.44
N PRO A 94 -18.89 -11.10 12.39
CA PRO A 94 -18.68 -12.29 13.21
C PRO A 94 -19.05 -13.60 12.48
N GLY A 95 -19.62 -13.53 11.27
CA GLY A 95 -20.06 -14.69 10.52
C GLY A 95 -18.90 -15.46 9.90
N PRO A 96 -19.05 -16.78 9.66
CA PRO A 96 -17.98 -17.62 9.11
C PRO A 96 -17.57 -17.23 7.68
N ASN A 97 -18.42 -16.49 6.97
CA ASN A 97 -18.18 -16.03 5.59
C ASN A 97 -17.90 -14.53 5.51
N ASP A 98 -17.62 -13.88 6.65
CA ASP A 98 -17.31 -12.45 6.71
C ASP A 98 -15.80 -12.18 6.61
N ARG A 99 -15.03 -13.17 6.13
CA ARG A 99 -13.59 -13.13 5.85
C ARG A 99 -13.19 -14.09 4.72
N GLY A 100 -11.92 -14.06 4.34
CA GLY A 100 -11.33 -14.96 3.35
C GLY A 100 -11.52 -14.50 1.91
N LEU A 101 -11.27 -15.41 0.97
CA LEU A 101 -11.36 -15.17 -0.47
C LEU A 101 -12.33 -16.14 -1.16
N SER A 102 -13.27 -16.70 -0.41
CA SER A 102 -14.38 -17.46 -1.02
C SER A 102 -15.15 -16.58 -2.01
N ARG A 103 -15.72 -17.22 -3.04
CA ARG A 103 -16.56 -16.53 -4.03
C ARG A 103 -17.67 -15.72 -3.38
N LYS A 104 -18.28 -16.27 -2.32
CA LYS A 104 -19.34 -15.59 -1.54
C LYS A 104 -18.84 -14.27 -0.94
N HIS A 105 -17.68 -14.29 -0.29
CA HIS A 105 -17.13 -13.12 0.39
C HIS A 105 -16.61 -12.07 -0.61
N ILE A 106 -15.97 -12.48 -1.69
CA ILE A 106 -15.49 -11.57 -2.75
C ILE A 106 -16.65 -10.81 -3.38
N LEU A 107 -17.70 -11.51 -3.82
CA LEU A 107 -18.83 -10.90 -4.52
C LEU A 107 -19.68 -10.00 -3.62
N SER A 108 -19.86 -10.35 -2.35
CA SER A 108 -20.57 -9.48 -1.40
C SER A 108 -19.73 -8.26 -1.00
N SER A 109 -18.41 -8.45 -0.84
CA SER A 109 -17.51 -7.39 -0.37
C SER A 109 -17.32 -6.29 -1.40
N ILE A 110 -17.18 -6.62 -2.68
CA ILE A 110 -17.06 -5.60 -3.72
C ILE A 110 -18.33 -4.73 -3.80
N ASP A 111 -19.52 -5.32 -3.72
CA ASP A 111 -20.78 -4.56 -3.72
C ASP A 111 -20.89 -3.63 -2.50
N ALA A 112 -20.47 -4.11 -1.34
CA ALA A 112 -20.43 -3.30 -0.13
C ALA A 112 -19.40 -2.17 -0.21
N SER A 113 -18.22 -2.42 -0.79
CA SER A 113 -17.18 -1.42 -1.01
C SER A 113 -17.62 -0.35 -2.00
N LEU A 114 -18.22 -0.71 -3.13
CA LEU A 114 -18.77 0.23 -4.11
C LEU A 114 -19.83 1.15 -3.50
N LYS A 115 -20.72 0.58 -2.68
CA LYS A 115 -21.72 1.36 -1.93
C LYS A 115 -21.08 2.38 -0.98
N ARG A 116 -20.05 1.98 -0.22
CA ARG A 116 -19.35 2.89 0.71
C ARG A 116 -18.55 3.96 -0.03
N LEU A 117 -17.88 3.59 -1.12
CA LEU A 117 -17.11 4.51 -1.97
C LEU A 117 -18.01 5.44 -2.80
N GLY A 118 -19.30 5.12 -2.97
CA GLY A 118 -20.22 5.92 -3.76
C GLY A 118 -19.89 5.93 -5.26
N THR A 119 -19.43 4.80 -5.80
CA THR A 119 -19.05 4.66 -7.21
C THR A 119 -19.45 3.30 -7.76
N ASP A 120 -19.62 3.19 -9.08
CA ASP A 120 -20.02 1.94 -9.75
C ASP A 120 -18.84 0.99 -10.00
N TYR A 121 -17.61 1.49 -9.90
CA TYR A 121 -16.41 0.69 -10.11
C TYR A 121 -15.21 1.19 -9.29
N VAL A 122 -14.32 0.26 -8.93
CA VAL A 122 -12.96 0.57 -8.50
C VAL A 122 -11.97 0.34 -9.64
N ASP A 123 -10.86 1.08 -9.64
CA ASP A 123 -9.82 0.88 -10.65
C ASP A 123 -9.03 -0.38 -10.34
N LEU A 124 -8.76 -0.64 -9.05
CA LEU A 124 -7.99 -1.79 -8.61
C LEU A 124 -8.68 -2.49 -7.41
N TYR A 125 -9.04 -3.75 -7.58
CA TYR A 125 -9.54 -4.57 -6.49
C TYR A 125 -8.53 -5.63 -6.08
N GLN A 126 -8.07 -5.58 -4.83
CA GLN A 126 -6.92 -6.36 -4.39
C GLN A 126 -7.31 -7.46 -3.40
N ILE A 127 -6.71 -8.64 -3.52
CA ILE A 127 -6.71 -9.59 -2.42
C ILE A 127 -5.74 -9.10 -1.35
N HIS A 128 -6.22 -8.91 -0.12
CA HIS A 128 -5.40 -8.31 0.94
C HIS A 128 -4.34 -9.27 1.46
N ARG A 129 -4.57 -10.59 1.38
CA ARG A 129 -3.63 -11.67 1.74
C ARG A 129 -3.93 -12.90 0.89
N TRP A 130 -3.01 -13.87 0.90
CA TRP A 130 -3.31 -15.22 0.46
C TRP A 130 -4.31 -15.90 1.40
N ASP A 131 -5.28 -16.62 0.84
CA ASP A 131 -6.21 -17.47 1.59
C ASP A 131 -5.79 -18.94 1.45
N TYR A 132 -5.56 -19.61 2.59
CA TYR A 132 -5.16 -21.01 2.63
C TYR A 132 -6.35 -21.98 2.67
N GLU A 133 -7.57 -21.47 2.91
CA GLU A 133 -8.78 -22.27 3.03
C GLU A 133 -9.54 -22.36 1.71
N THR A 134 -9.49 -21.31 0.89
CA THR A 134 -10.17 -21.27 -0.42
C THR A 134 -9.23 -21.76 -1.54
N PRO A 135 -9.67 -22.69 -2.41
CA PRO A 135 -8.93 -23.02 -3.62
C PRO A 135 -8.65 -21.78 -4.48
N ILE A 136 -7.43 -21.67 -5.00
CA ILE A 136 -7.03 -20.47 -5.76
C ILE A 136 -7.87 -20.30 -7.03
N GLU A 137 -8.31 -21.40 -7.63
CA GLU A 137 -9.18 -21.41 -8.81
C GLU A 137 -10.52 -20.72 -8.52
N GLU A 138 -11.16 -20.99 -7.38
CA GLU A 138 -12.41 -20.33 -6.97
C GLU A 138 -12.19 -18.83 -6.75
N THR A 139 -11.10 -18.46 -6.08
CA THR A 139 -10.72 -17.07 -5.83
C THR A 139 -10.54 -16.32 -7.15
N LEU A 140 -9.77 -16.89 -8.08
CA LEU A 140 -9.45 -16.26 -9.37
C LEU A 140 -10.69 -16.15 -10.26
N GLU A 141 -11.54 -17.17 -10.31
CA GLU A 141 -12.80 -17.11 -11.06
C GLU A 141 -13.73 -16.03 -10.51
N ALA A 142 -13.85 -15.91 -9.19
CA ALA A 142 -14.65 -14.88 -8.55
C ALA A 142 -14.14 -13.46 -8.88
N LEU A 143 -12.82 -13.25 -8.80
CA LEU A 143 -12.19 -11.97 -9.17
C LEU A 143 -12.36 -11.65 -10.66
N ASN A 144 -12.26 -12.66 -11.52
CA ASN A 144 -12.54 -12.52 -12.95
C ASN A 144 -13.98 -12.05 -13.19
N ASP A 145 -14.95 -12.65 -12.50
CA ASP A 145 -16.37 -12.24 -12.63
C ASP A 145 -16.62 -10.81 -12.14
N VAL A 146 -15.91 -10.36 -11.10
CA VAL A 146 -15.96 -8.95 -10.65
C VAL A 146 -15.52 -8.00 -11.77
N VAL A 147 -14.46 -8.35 -12.50
CA VAL A 147 -13.96 -7.54 -13.62
C VAL A 147 -14.91 -7.61 -14.81
N ARG A 148 -15.40 -8.79 -15.17
CA ARG A 148 -16.36 -8.96 -16.27
C ARG A 148 -17.68 -8.23 -16.01
N ALA A 149 -18.09 -8.13 -14.75
CA ALA A 149 -19.25 -7.35 -14.33
C ALA A 149 -18.99 -5.83 -14.34
N GLY A 150 -17.77 -5.37 -14.63
CA GLY A 150 -17.41 -3.94 -14.67
C GLY A 150 -17.25 -3.29 -13.29
N LYS A 151 -17.27 -4.08 -12.20
CA LYS A 151 -17.16 -3.59 -10.81
C LYS A 151 -15.72 -3.27 -10.41
N ALA A 152 -14.74 -3.89 -11.07
CA ALA A 152 -13.34 -3.50 -11.01
C ALA A 152 -12.75 -3.40 -12.42
N ARG A 153 -11.79 -2.50 -12.65
CA ARG A 153 -11.05 -2.43 -13.92
C ARG A 153 -9.90 -3.43 -13.95
N TYR A 154 -9.18 -3.53 -12.83
CA TYR A 154 -8.03 -4.40 -12.65
C TYR A 154 -8.09 -5.10 -11.30
N ILE A 155 -7.31 -6.18 -11.17
CA ILE A 155 -7.12 -6.89 -9.89
C ILE A 155 -5.65 -6.87 -9.47
N GLY A 156 -5.43 -6.84 -8.17
CA GLY A 156 -4.10 -6.87 -7.56
C GLY A 156 -4.01 -7.85 -6.39
N ALA A 157 -2.80 -8.07 -5.91
CA ALA A 157 -2.51 -8.91 -4.77
C ALA A 157 -1.68 -8.16 -3.72
N SER A 158 -1.76 -8.60 -2.47
CA SER A 158 -0.92 -8.08 -1.38
C SER A 158 -0.39 -9.22 -0.52
N ALA A 159 0.91 -9.14 -0.19
CA ALA A 159 1.63 -9.95 0.79
C ALA A 159 1.33 -11.47 0.73
N MET A 160 2.16 -12.19 -0.01
CA MET A 160 2.15 -13.65 -0.15
C MET A 160 3.52 -14.12 -0.66
N TYR A 161 3.78 -15.42 -0.62
CA TYR A 161 5.02 -15.96 -1.17
C TYR A 161 5.06 -15.81 -2.71
N ALA A 162 6.26 -15.62 -3.27
CA ALA A 162 6.43 -15.52 -4.73
C ALA A 162 5.91 -16.75 -5.48
N TRP A 163 6.07 -17.97 -4.92
CA TRP A 163 5.54 -19.20 -5.53
C TRP A 163 4.00 -19.23 -5.57
N GLN A 164 3.33 -18.62 -4.58
CA GLN A 164 1.88 -18.50 -4.54
C GLN A 164 1.41 -17.53 -5.62
N PHE A 165 2.09 -16.38 -5.74
CA PHE A 165 1.75 -15.39 -6.75
C PHE A 165 2.01 -15.93 -8.16
N ALA A 166 3.15 -16.59 -8.40
CA ALA A 166 3.45 -17.26 -9.66
C ALA A 166 2.40 -18.33 -10.01
N LYS A 167 1.98 -19.14 -9.02
CA LYS A 167 0.88 -20.10 -9.19
C LYS A 167 -0.40 -19.39 -9.63
N ALA A 168 -0.80 -18.32 -8.96
CA ALA A 168 -2.03 -17.61 -9.27
C ALA A 168 -2.01 -16.95 -10.66
N LEU A 169 -0.88 -16.34 -11.03
CA LEU A 169 -0.64 -15.80 -12.36
C LEU A 169 -0.78 -16.88 -13.45
N TYR A 170 -0.11 -18.01 -13.28
CA TYR A 170 -0.18 -19.13 -14.21
C TYR A 170 -1.60 -19.72 -14.31
N THR A 171 -2.30 -19.87 -13.19
CA THR A 171 -3.69 -20.36 -13.18
C THR A 171 -4.62 -19.40 -13.93
N SER A 172 -4.47 -18.08 -13.76
CA SER A 172 -5.23 -17.11 -14.57
C SER A 172 -4.99 -17.29 -16.07
N ASP A 173 -3.73 -17.45 -16.49
CA ASP A 173 -3.39 -17.63 -17.91
C ASP A 173 -4.00 -18.92 -18.47
N LEU A 174 -3.90 -20.02 -17.72
CA LEU A 174 -4.41 -21.34 -18.11
C LEU A 174 -5.92 -21.32 -18.39
N HIS A 175 -6.67 -20.54 -17.61
CA HIS A 175 -8.12 -20.43 -17.73
C HIS A 175 -8.58 -19.23 -18.58
N GLY A 176 -7.66 -18.38 -19.04
CA GLY A 176 -8.00 -17.13 -19.73
C GLY A 176 -8.74 -16.12 -18.85
N TRP A 177 -8.53 -16.19 -17.53
CA TRP A 177 -9.11 -15.27 -16.56
C TRP A 177 -8.28 -13.98 -16.43
N THR A 178 -8.89 -12.95 -15.85
CA THR A 178 -8.16 -11.73 -15.51
C THR A 178 -6.89 -12.05 -14.71
N ARG A 179 -5.75 -11.53 -15.19
CA ARG A 179 -4.45 -11.64 -14.53
C ARG A 179 -4.28 -10.53 -13.49
N PHE A 180 -3.58 -10.81 -12.39
CA PHE A 180 -3.14 -9.76 -11.48
C PHE A 180 -2.19 -8.79 -12.19
N VAL A 181 -2.39 -7.49 -11.97
CA VAL A 181 -1.54 -6.44 -12.57
C VAL A 181 -0.68 -5.70 -11.55
N SER A 182 -0.90 -5.96 -10.25
CA SER A 182 -0.12 -5.35 -9.18
C SER A 182 0.15 -6.27 -8.00
N MET A 183 1.25 -5.98 -7.32
CA MET A 183 1.62 -6.52 -6.02
C MET A 183 1.81 -5.37 -5.03
N GLN A 184 1.20 -5.48 -3.85
CA GLN A 184 1.35 -4.57 -2.72
C GLN A 184 2.16 -5.27 -1.60
N PRO A 185 3.51 -5.27 -1.68
CA PRO A 185 4.37 -5.97 -0.73
C PRO A 185 4.74 -5.09 0.48
N HIS A 186 5.27 -5.71 1.54
CA HIS A 186 5.97 -4.97 2.60
C HIS A 186 7.39 -4.71 2.13
N TYR A 187 7.76 -3.46 1.84
CA TYR A 187 9.10 -3.15 1.39
C TYR A 187 9.52 -1.75 1.78
N ASN A 188 10.72 -1.63 2.37
CA ASN A 188 11.36 -0.38 2.79
C ASN A 188 12.83 -0.66 3.14
N LEU A 189 13.60 0.37 3.49
CA LEU A 189 15.02 0.23 3.84
C LEU A 189 15.28 -0.79 4.96
N ILE A 190 14.36 -0.94 5.90
CA ILE A 190 14.50 -1.86 7.03
C ILE A 190 14.09 -3.29 6.65
N TYR A 191 13.15 -3.47 5.72
CA TYR A 191 12.62 -4.78 5.37
C TYR A 191 12.68 -5.01 3.86
N ARG A 192 13.60 -5.87 3.42
CA ARG A 192 13.97 -6.08 2.00
C ARG A 192 13.86 -7.53 1.54
N GLU A 193 13.14 -8.37 2.27
CA GLU A 193 12.98 -9.80 1.96
C GLU A 193 12.36 -10.04 0.56
N GLU A 194 11.51 -9.12 0.11
CA GLU A 194 10.85 -9.16 -1.21
C GLU A 194 11.86 -9.07 -2.38
N GLU A 195 13.09 -8.57 -2.15
CA GLU A 195 14.15 -8.49 -3.18
C GLU A 195 14.62 -9.87 -3.66
N ARG A 196 14.41 -10.94 -2.88
CA ARG A 196 14.89 -12.28 -3.23
C ARG A 196 14.15 -12.90 -4.40
N GLU A 197 12.81 -12.81 -4.40
CA GLU A 197 11.96 -13.58 -5.31
C GLU A 197 10.76 -12.79 -5.83
N MET A 198 10.02 -12.10 -4.96
CA MET A 198 8.79 -11.41 -5.34
C MET A 198 9.05 -10.22 -6.28
N LEU A 199 10.02 -9.36 -5.95
CA LEU A 199 10.36 -8.23 -6.81
C LEU A 199 10.95 -8.68 -8.17
N PRO A 200 11.87 -9.66 -8.23
CA PRO A 200 12.27 -10.26 -9.50
C PRO A 200 11.08 -10.80 -10.32
N LEU A 201 10.16 -11.55 -9.69
CA LEU A 201 8.95 -12.04 -10.34
C LEU A 201 8.08 -10.90 -10.87
N CYS A 202 7.87 -9.85 -10.08
CA CYS A 202 7.08 -8.70 -10.51
C CYS A 202 7.73 -7.96 -11.69
N HIS A 203 9.06 -7.80 -11.68
CA HIS A 203 9.79 -7.19 -12.77
C HIS A 203 9.65 -8.00 -14.07
N ASP A 204 9.89 -9.31 -14.00
CA ASP A 204 9.78 -10.23 -15.13
C ASP A 204 8.36 -10.26 -15.72
N GLN A 205 7.34 -10.33 -14.86
CA GLN A 205 5.94 -10.42 -15.25
C GLN A 205 5.27 -9.06 -15.48
N GLN A 206 6.04 -7.97 -15.45
CA GLN A 206 5.58 -6.58 -15.65
C GLN A 206 4.43 -6.18 -14.71
N ILE A 207 4.50 -6.62 -13.46
CA ILE A 207 3.54 -6.35 -12.40
C ILE A 207 3.89 -5.02 -11.72
N ALA A 208 2.90 -4.15 -11.55
CA ALA A 208 3.08 -2.90 -10.81
C ALA A 208 3.38 -3.19 -9.34
N VAL A 209 4.43 -2.60 -8.78
CA VAL A 209 4.77 -2.78 -7.36
C VAL A 209 4.43 -1.52 -6.58
N ILE A 210 3.57 -1.66 -5.57
CA ILE A 210 3.05 -0.56 -4.75
C ILE A 210 3.33 -0.82 -3.26
N PRO A 211 4.58 -0.66 -2.79
CA PRO A 211 4.95 -1.05 -1.43
C PRO A 211 4.15 -0.32 -0.35
N TYR A 212 3.74 -1.05 0.68
CA TYR A 212 3.17 -0.44 1.89
C TYR A 212 4.25 -0.23 2.98
N SER A 213 3.98 0.72 3.89
CA SER A 213 4.91 1.12 4.96
C SER A 213 6.32 1.54 4.46
N PRO A 214 6.43 2.40 3.42
CA PRO A 214 7.72 2.75 2.83
C PRO A 214 8.66 3.50 3.80
N VAL A 215 8.12 4.17 4.82
CA VAL A 215 8.87 4.83 5.90
C VAL A 215 8.89 4.03 7.21
N ALA A 216 8.62 2.72 7.13
CA ALA A 216 8.60 1.79 8.26
C ALA A 216 7.75 2.32 9.44
N LYS A 217 6.53 2.79 9.13
CA LYS A 217 5.59 3.37 10.10
C LYS A 217 6.16 4.57 10.89
N GLY A 218 7.06 5.34 10.27
CA GLY A 218 7.70 6.51 10.86
C GLY A 218 9.04 6.20 11.54
N ARG A 219 9.53 4.95 11.49
CA ARG A 219 10.88 4.63 11.96
C ARG A 219 11.96 5.34 11.15
N LEU A 220 11.80 5.38 9.83
CA LEU A 220 12.74 6.03 8.91
C LEU A 220 12.51 7.53 8.73
N ALA A 221 11.52 8.12 9.41
CA ALA A 221 11.17 9.54 9.27
C ALA A 221 11.60 10.40 10.46
N ARG A 222 12.33 9.83 11.43
CA ARG A 222 12.78 10.53 12.65
C ARG A 222 14.14 10.01 13.07
N LYS A 223 14.90 10.86 13.77
CA LYS A 223 16.20 10.44 14.32
C LYS A 223 16.03 9.17 15.17
N PRO A 224 16.97 8.22 15.08
CA PRO A 224 16.95 7.05 15.93
C PRO A 224 17.10 7.47 17.39
N SER A 225 16.24 6.97 18.27
CA SER A 225 16.34 7.16 19.72
C SER A 225 15.84 5.91 20.44
N LYS A 226 16.46 5.58 21.58
CA LYS A 226 16.08 4.42 22.40
C LYS A 226 14.76 4.62 23.15
N GLU A 227 14.26 5.85 23.22
CA GLU A 227 13.09 6.24 24.03
C GLU A 227 11.77 6.32 23.24
N ARG A 228 11.67 5.65 22.08
CA ARG A 228 10.55 5.85 21.13
C ARG A 228 9.18 5.39 21.66
N ASN A 229 8.39 6.35 22.16
CA ASN A 229 6.94 6.25 22.37
C ASN A 229 6.22 7.61 22.19
N GLU A 230 6.60 8.45 21.23
CA GLU A 230 6.07 9.83 21.18
C GLU A 230 4.72 10.00 20.45
N THR A 231 4.25 9.02 19.67
CA THR A 231 2.95 9.12 18.97
C THR A 231 2.01 8.02 19.39
N LEU A 232 0.71 8.34 19.42
CA LEU A 232 -0.33 7.37 19.76
C LEU A 232 -0.27 6.12 18.86
N ARG A 233 0.00 6.28 17.55
CA ARG A 233 0.20 5.15 16.64
C ARG A 233 1.40 4.30 17.02
N ALA A 234 2.56 4.89 17.32
CA ALA A 234 3.74 4.11 17.74
C ALA A 234 3.49 3.33 19.06
N GLN A 235 2.74 3.93 19.99
CA GLN A 235 2.41 3.30 21.28
C GLN A 235 1.44 2.11 21.12
N THR A 236 0.49 2.19 20.18
CA THR A 236 -0.64 1.25 20.05
C THR A 236 -0.52 0.26 18.87
N ASP A 237 0.48 0.41 18.00
CA ASP A 237 0.65 -0.45 16.82
C ASP A 237 1.42 -1.73 17.12
N ASP A 238 0.72 -2.74 17.63
CA ASP A 238 1.29 -4.06 17.96
C ASP A 238 1.92 -4.77 16.75
N VAL A 239 1.40 -4.52 15.54
CA VAL A 239 2.01 -5.02 14.30
C VAL A 239 3.37 -4.36 14.09
N GLY A 240 3.49 -3.05 14.30
CA GLY A 240 4.74 -2.31 14.15
C GLY A 240 5.83 -2.68 15.17
N LYS A 241 5.45 -3.21 16.34
CA LYS A 241 6.39 -3.72 17.35
C LYS A 241 7.00 -5.08 16.97
N ARG A 242 6.23 -5.93 16.29
CA ARG A 242 6.69 -7.25 15.81
C ARG A 242 7.59 -7.18 14.57
N LEU A 243 7.49 -6.09 13.80
CA LEU A 243 8.14 -5.97 12.50
C LEU A 243 9.59 -5.46 12.53
N TYR A 244 10.05 -4.85 13.62
CA TYR A 244 11.31 -4.09 13.63
C TYR A 244 12.06 -4.17 14.97
N THR A 245 13.37 -4.39 14.92
CA THR A 245 14.26 -4.67 16.06
C THR A 245 15.24 -3.51 16.34
N GLU A 246 16.12 -3.65 17.35
CA GLU A 246 17.13 -2.62 17.68
C GLU A 246 18.25 -2.55 16.63
N GLU A 247 18.54 -3.67 15.95
CA GLU A 247 19.49 -3.73 14.83
C GLU A 247 19.08 -2.78 13.69
N ASP A 248 17.77 -2.57 13.51
CA ASP A 248 17.22 -1.67 12.49
C ASP A 248 17.49 -0.18 12.77
N LEU A 249 17.89 0.18 13.99
CA LEU A 249 18.26 1.55 14.34
C LEU A 249 19.46 2.03 13.54
N GLN A 250 20.37 1.12 13.17
CA GLN A 250 21.53 1.48 12.35
C GLN A 250 21.09 1.95 10.95
N ILE A 251 20.08 1.31 10.35
CA ILE A 251 19.52 1.73 9.06
C ILE A 251 18.87 3.12 9.19
N ALA A 252 18.13 3.36 10.26
CA ALA A 252 17.57 4.70 10.52
C ALA A 252 18.67 5.77 10.74
N GLN A 253 19.80 5.39 11.33
CA GLN A 253 20.97 6.26 11.44
C GLN A 253 21.55 6.59 10.06
N ARG A 254 21.72 5.61 9.16
CA ARG A 254 22.16 5.85 7.77
C ARG A 254 21.26 6.83 7.03
N VAL A 255 19.95 6.72 7.22
CA VAL A 255 18.99 7.70 6.67
C VAL A 255 19.21 9.09 7.27
N SER A 256 19.47 9.18 8.57
CA SER A 256 19.76 10.46 9.26
C SER A 256 21.02 11.11 8.71
N ASP A 257 22.10 10.34 8.52
CA ASP A 257 23.39 10.83 8.04
C ASP A 257 23.23 11.45 6.63
N VAL A 258 22.55 10.75 5.71
CA VAL A 258 22.27 11.25 4.35
C VAL A 258 21.33 12.46 4.38
N ALA A 259 20.31 12.43 5.24
CA ALA A 259 19.37 13.53 5.40
C ALA A 259 20.07 14.82 5.86
N GLU A 260 20.95 14.72 6.87
CA GLU A 260 21.74 15.85 7.37
C GLU A 260 22.71 16.38 6.32
N ALA A 261 23.43 15.49 5.63
CA ALA A 261 24.37 15.88 4.58
C ALA A 261 23.71 16.61 3.41
N ARG A 262 22.45 16.27 3.09
CA ARG A 262 21.68 16.88 1.99
C ARG A 262 20.76 18.03 2.42
N GLY A 263 20.60 18.26 3.73
CA GLY A 263 19.60 19.20 4.25
C GLY A 263 18.15 18.79 3.92
N LEU A 264 17.86 17.49 3.82
CA LEU A 264 16.54 16.95 3.49
C LEU A 264 15.87 16.35 4.73
N PRO A 265 14.54 16.32 4.82
CA PRO A 265 13.84 15.51 5.82
C PRO A 265 14.14 14.02 5.63
N MET A 266 14.32 13.28 6.73
CA MET A 266 14.56 11.83 6.69
C MET A 266 13.47 11.05 5.91
N ALA A 267 12.21 11.50 6.01
CA ALA A 267 11.11 10.93 5.24
C ALA A 267 11.34 11.04 3.73
N GLN A 268 11.87 12.16 3.24
CA GLN A 268 12.20 12.33 1.83
C GLN A 268 13.31 11.37 1.40
N VAL A 269 14.35 11.20 2.23
CA VAL A 269 15.44 10.27 1.94
C VAL A 269 14.93 8.83 1.84
N ALA A 270 14.12 8.39 2.81
CA ALA A 270 13.56 7.04 2.83
C ALA A 270 12.62 6.78 1.64
N LEU A 271 11.77 7.76 1.29
CA LEU A 271 10.85 7.66 0.14
C LEU A 271 11.60 7.71 -1.19
N ALA A 272 12.61 8.57 -1.31
CA ALA A 272 13.45 8.63 -2.50
C ALA A 272 14.19 7.31 -2.73
N TRP A 273 14.63 6.64 -1.65
CA TRP A 273 15.35 5.37 -1.78
C TRP A 273 14.44 4.30 -2.38
N ILE A 274 13.20 4.17 -1.88
CA ILE A 274 12.27 3.16 -2.42
C ILE A 274 11.84 3.51 -3.85
N LEU A 275 11.72 4.81 -4.17
CA LEU A 275 11.44 5.29 -5.52
C LEU A 275 12.59 5.05 -6.51
N SER A 276 13.84 4.97 -6.03
CA SER A 276 15.01 4.68 -6.86
C SER A 276 15.02 3.25 -7.40
N LYS A 277 14.20 2.35 -6.83
CA LYS A 277 14.11 0.95 -7.24
C LYS A 277 13.30 0.85 -8.54
N PRO A 278 13.88 0.34 -9.65
CA PRO A 278 13.22 0.35 -10.95
C PRO A 278 11.88 -0.40 -10.98
N VAL A 279 11.75 -1.45 -10.16
CA VAL A 279 10.54 -2.27 -10.07
C VAL A 279 9.38 -1.57 -9.33
N VAL A 280 9.66 -0.58 -8.48
CA VAL A 280 8.64 0.11 -7.68
C VAL A 280 7.89 1.10 -8.55
N THR A 281 6.56 1.00 -8.59
CA THR A 281 5.65 1.86 -9.37
C THR A 281 5.14 3.05 -8.57
N ALA A 282 4.64 2.84 -7.35
CA ALA A 282 4.18 3.92 -6.48
C ALA A 282 4.12 3.48 -5.02
N PRO A 283 5.04 3.89 -4.13
CA PRO A 283 4.93 3.58 -2.71
C PRO A 283 3.67 4.21 -2.10
N ILE A 284 3.02 3.47 -1.20
CA ILE A 284 1.81 3.88 -0.50
C ILE A 284 2.20 4.63 0.77
N ILE A 285 1.99 5.93 0.79
CA ILE A 285 2.32 6.80 1.93
C ILE A 285 1.10 7.06 2.79
N GLY A 286 1.29 7.20 4.10
CA GLY A 286 0.24 7.66 5.02
C GLY A 286 0.51 9.09 5.47
N ALA A 287 -0.52 9.95 5.46
CA ALA A 287 -0.40 11.34 5.87
C ALA A 287 -1.34 11.68 7.03
N THR A 288 -0.79 12.16 8.13
CA THR A 288 -1.54 12.63 9.32
C THR A 288 -1.02 13.98 9.84
N ARG A 289 -0.07 14.60 9.14
CA ARG A 289 0.42 15.96 9.40
C ARG A 289 0.56 16.68 8.07
N PRO A 290 0.32 18.01 8.00
CA PRO A 290 0.24 18.75 6.74
C PRO A 290 1.43 18.52 5.79
N HIS A 291 2.66 18.57 6.32
CA HIS A 291 3.88 18.44 5.52
C HIS A 291 4.15 17.03 4.97
N HIS A 292 3.48 15.97 5.46
CA HIS A 292 3.77 14.60 5.02
C HIS A 292 3.56 14.42 3.51
N LEU A 293 2.56 15.10 2.93
CA LEU A 293 2.27 14.99 1.49
C LEU A 293 3.30 15.76 0.66
N ASP A 294 3.64 16.98 1.07
CA ASP A 294 4.66 17.80 0.41
C ASP A 294 6.03 17.09 0.41
N ASP A 295 6.42 16.49 1.54
CA ASP A 295 7.64 15.68 1.63
C ASP A 295 7.61 14.48 0.68
N ALA A 296 6.48 13.77 0.63
CA ALA A 296 6.36 12.60 -0.25
C ALA A 296 6.46 12.97 -1.72
N VAL A 297 5.88 14.09 -2.15
CA VAL A 297 5.98 14.57 -3.53
C VAL A 297 7.37 15.11 -3.84
N ALA A 298 8.01 15.82 -2.91
CA ALA A 298 9.38 16.30 -3.07
C ALA A 298 10.40 15.16 -3.24
N ALA A 299 10.17 14.01 -2.58
CA ALA A 299 11.03 12.83 -2.67
C ALA A 299 11.16 12.26 -4.11
N VAL A 300 10.18 12.50 -4.98
CA VAL A 300 10.19 12.04 -6.39
C VAL A 300 11.37 12.64 -7.17
N SER A 301 11.79 13.85 -6.82
CA SER A 301 12.87 14.56 -7.51
C SER A 301 14.26 14.26 -6.94
N VAL A 302 14.37 13.47 -5.86
CA VAL A 302 15.64 13.20 -5.19
C VAL A 302 16.35 12.04 -5.87
N GLN A 303 17.55 12.30 -6.37
CA GLN A 303 18.42 11.29 -6.97
C GLN A 303 19.63 11.02 -6.06
N PHE A 304 19.95 9.75 -5.84
CA PHE A 304 21.13 9.35 -5.07
C PHE A 304 22.30 8.97 -5.95
N THR A 305 23.50 9.25 -5.46
CA THR A 305 24.73 8.68 -6.00
C THR A 305 24.83 7.19 -5.64
N PRO A 306 25.64 6.41 -6.38
CA PRO A 306 25.88 5.00 -6.03
C PRO A 306 26.41 4.81 -4.60
N ASP A 307 27.21 5.74 -4.08
CA ASP A 307 27.78 5.64 -2.74
C ASP A 307 26.75 5.92 -1.64
N GLU A 308 25.81 6.83 -1.86
CA GLU A 308 24.70 7.04 -0.93
C GLU A 308 23.76 5.84 -0.90
N ILE A 309 23.45 5.25 -2.06
CA ILE A 309 22.68 4.00 -2.12
C ILE A 309 23.39 2.90 -1.34
N ARG A 310 24.71 2.72 -1.56
CA ARG A 310 25.52 1.74 -0.83
C ARG A 310 25.48 1.99 0.67
N HIS A 311 25.64 3.24 1.10
CA HIS A 311 25.63 3.62 2.51
C HIS A 311 24.28 3.39 3.20
N LEU A 312 23.17 3.65 2.50
CA LEU A 312 21.82 3.39 3.00
C LEU A 312 21.57 1.88 3.16
N GLU A 313 22.21 1.05 2.35
CA GLU A 313 21.92 -0.38 2.24
C GLU A 313 22.89 -1.31 2.96
N GLU A 314 24.15 -0.91 3.16
CA GLU A 314 25.23 -1.78 3.68
C GLU A 314 24.97 -2.33 5.09
N ALA A 315 24.14 -1.64 5.88
CA ALA A 315 23.79 -2.05 7.23
C ALA A 315 22.63 -3.06 7.27
N TYR A 316 22.04 -3.40 6.12
CA TYR A 316 20.90 -4.33 6.07
C TYR A 316 21.30 -5.73 6.54
N GLN A 317 20.44 -6.31 7.39
CA GLN A 317 20.51 -7.70 7.80
C GLN A 317 19.22 -8.41 7.38
N PRO A 318 19.29 -9.68 6.94
CA PRO A 318 18.10 -10.48 6.66
C PRO A 318 17.12 -10.56 7.83
N HIS A 319 15.82 -10.42 7.54
CA HIS A 319 14.73 -10.64 8.50
C HIS A 319 14.02 -11.96 8.20
N PRO A 320 13.28 -12.55 9.17
CA PRO A 320 12.29 -13.55 8.84
C PRO A 320 11.25 -12.98 7.88
N VAL A 321 10.55 -13.86 7.15
CA VAL A 321 9.42 -13.43 6.33
C VAL A 321 8.29 -12.93 7.24
N LEU A 322 7.80 -11.72 6.98
CA LEU A 322 6.84 -11.01 7.80
C LEU A 322 5.66 -10.53 6.95
N GLY A 323 4.51 -10.39 7.59
CA GLY A 323 3.32 -9.80 6.96
C GLY A 323 2.51 -10.76 6.09
N TYR A 324 2.98 -12.00 5.87
CA TYR A 324 2.17 -13.09 5.34
C TYR A 324 1.28 -13.61 6.49
N ALA A 325 0.05 -14.03 6.17
CA ALA A 325 -0.97 -14.37 7.16
C ALA A 325 -0.54 -15.47 8.12
#